data_AF-A0AAV8YMW9-F1
#
_entry.id   AF-A0AAV8YMW9-F1
#
_cell.length_a   1.000
_cell.length_b   1.000
_cell.length_c   1.000
_cell.angle_alpha   90.00
_cell.angle_beta   90.00
_cell.angle_gamma   90.00
#
_symmetry.space_group_name_H-M   'P 1'
#
loop_
_entity.id
_entity.type
_entity.pdbx_description
1 polymer ?
#
loop_
_entity_poly.entity_id
_entity_poly.type
_entity_poly.pdbx_seq_one_letter_code
_entity_poly.pdbx_strand_id
1 'polypeptide(L)'
;MTELKAFLGLLVYTAIFNLNHENVDRLFATDGTGRDIYKSVMSKKKYSVLFVAIQFDDYETREERKKNDPVVAISFIISTFIENCQSVYGLVQSATVDEMLVSFRGRCKFKMNMANKPKKIRNQNSISYRCAKYLYNAYIYSGKDSDERGLSSEDQKFLLLKPTQAVLRLAAPLFYRNSNIIADNGILRYN
;
A
#
# COMPACT_ATOMS: atom_id res chain seq x y z
N MET A 1 11.39 -14.41 15.74
CA MET A 1 11.27 -13.01 15.27
C MET A 1 12.55 -12.43 14.67
N THR A 2 13.74 -12.83 15.11
CA THR A 2 15.02 -12.31 14.58
C THR A 2 15.21 -12.51 13.07
N GLU A 3 14.84 -13.69 12.55
CA GLU A 3 15.00 -14.02 11.12
C GLU A 3 14.16 -13.13 10.20
N LEU A 4 12.89 -12.88 10.54
CA LEU A 4 12.03 -11.97 9.78
C LEU A 4 12.54 -10.52 9.84
N LYS A 5 13.00 -10.06 11.01
CA LYS A 5 13.61 -8.73 11.15
C LYS A 5 14.85 -8.59 10.27
N ALA A 6 15.70 -9.61 10.25
CA ALA A 6 16.89 -9.66 9.39
C ALA A 6 16.51 -9.62 7.90
N PHE A 7 15.49 -10.38 7.49
CA PHE A 7 14.97 -10.36 6.12
C PHE A 7 14.45 -8.98 5.72
N LEU A 8 13.62 -8.36 6.56
CA LEU A 8 13.12 -7.00 6.34
C LEU A 8 14.26 -5.98 6.26
N GLY A 9 15.29 -6.14 7.10
CA GLY A 9 16.51 -5.34 7.04
C GLY A 9 17.20 -5.46 5.67
N LEU A 10 17.34 -6.66 5.13
CA LEU A 10 17.91 -6.87 3.79
C LEU A 10 17.05 -6.23 2.69
N LEU A 11 15.73 -6.25 2.80
CA LEU A 11 14.84 -5.53 1.85
C LEU A 11 15.08 -4.02 1.89
N VAL A 12 15.28 -3.44 3.08
CA VAL A 12 15.63 -2.01 3.22
C VAL A 12 17.00 -1.72 2.59
N TYR A 13 18.00 -2.58 2.79
CA TYR A 13 19.30 -2.44 2.14
C TYR A 13 19.22 -2.53 0.61
N THR A 14 18.33 -3.37 0.07
CA THR A 14 18.08 -3.45 -1.38
C THR A 14 17.60 -2.11 -1.92
N ALA A 15 16.74 -1.40 -1.18
CA ALA A 15 16.32 -0.06 -1.56
C ALA A 15 17.47 0.97 -1.45
N ILE A 16 18.25 0.94 -0.37
CA ILE A 16 19.40 1.85 -0.16
C ILE A 16 20.44 1.71 -1.29
N PHE A 17 20.73 0.48 -1.70
CA PHE A 17 21.72 0.21 -2.75
C PHE A 17 21.15 0.28 -4.17
N ASN A 18 19.86 0.65 -4.34
CA ASN A 18 19.16 0.68 -5.62
C ASN A 18 19.18 -0.67 -6.38
N LEU A 19 19.08 -1.79 -5.65
CA LEU A 19 19.14 -3.15 -6.20
C LEU A 19 17.75 -3.79 -6.38
N ASN A 20 16.68 -3.00 -6.37
CA ASN A 20 15.28 -3.48 -6.37
C ASN A 20 14.90 -4.34 -7.59
N HIS A 21 15.69 -4.27 -8.66
CA HIS A 21 15.49 -5.02 -9.90
C HIS A 21 16.62 -6.02 -10.18
N GLU A 22 17.56 -6.17 -9.26
CA GLU A 22 18.63 -7.15 -9.40
C GLU A 22 18.15 -8.55 -9.08
N ASN A 23 18.74 -9.52 -9.77
CA ASN A 23 18.50 -10.93 -9.48
C ASN A 23 19.09 -11.26 -8.10
N VAL A 24 18.35 -12.06 -7.30
CA VAL A 24 18.81 -12.62 -6.03
C VAL A 24 20.17 -13.31 -6.17
N ASP A 25 20.46 -13.97 -7.30
CA ASP A 25 21.76 -14.57 -7.58
C ASP A 25 22.91 -13.55 -7.48
N ARG A 26 22.70 -12.32 -7.97
CA ARG A 26 23.67 -11.23 -7.91
C ARG A 26 23.79 -10.62 -6.53
N LEU A 27 22.67 -10.49 -5.82
CA LEU A 27 22.68 -10.00 -4.42
C LEU A 27 23.60 -10.87 -3.54
N PHE A 28 23.63 -12.17 -3.81
CA PHE A 28 24.40 -13.17 -3.05
C PHE A 28 25.63 -13.70 -3.80
N ALA A 29 26.12 -12.99 -4.83
CA ALA A 29 27.28 -13.42 -5.60
C ALA A 29 28.57 -13.44 -4.74
N THR A 30 29.44 -14.42 -5.00
CA THR A 30 30.71 -14.62 -4.26
C THR A 30 31.95 -14.31 -5.10
N ASP A 31 31.78 -13.87 -6.33
CA ASP A 31 32.83 -13.51 -7.29
C ASP A 31 33.41 -12.09 -7.07
N GLY A 32 33.07 -11.46 -5.94
CA GLY A 32 33.45 -10.09 -5.61
C GLY A 32 32.46 -9.02 -6.10
N THR A 33 31.43 -9.40 -6.88
CA THR A 33 30.40 -8.46 -7.35
C THR A 33 29.19 -8.35 -6.42
N GLY A 34 29.00 -9.35 -5.55
CA GLY A 34 27.95 -9.36 -4.54
C GLY A 34 28.27 -8.46 -3.34
N ARG A 35 27.29 -8.29 -2.43
CA ARG A 35 27.46 -7.49 -1.22
C ARG A 35 27.51 -8.37 0.01
N ASP A 36 28.59 -8.25 0.78
CA ASP A 36 28.87 -9.10 1.94
C ASP A 36 27.75 -9.08 2.99
N ILE A 37 27.05 -7.96 3.16
CA ILE A 37 25.95 -7.85 4.10
C ILE A 37 24.85 -8.90 3.87
N TYR A 38 24.53 -9.26 2.63
CA TYR A 38 23.46 -10.22 2.34
C TYR A 38 23.84 -11.60 2.84
N LYS A 39 25.04 -12.09 2.48
CA LYS A 39 25.54 -13.42 2.88
C LYS A 39 25.87 -13.50 4.37
N SER A 40 26.29 -12.39 4.98
CA SER A 40 26.59 -12.30 6.42
C SER A 40 25.33 -12.34 7.27
N VAL A 41 24.19 -11.86 6.76
CA VAL A 41 22.92 -11.82 7.50
C VAL A 41 22.14 -13.13 7.37
N MET A 42 22.03 -13.70 6.17
CA MET A 42 21.39 -15.01 5.97
C MET A 42 21.85 -15.68 4.67
N SER A 43 21.58 -16.98 4.54
CA SER A 43 21.86 -17.67 3.28
C SER A 43 20.87 -17.25 2.18
N LYS A 44 21.33 -17.27 0.92
CA LYS A 44 20.50 -17.08 -0.27
C LYS A 44 19.24 -17.97 -0.24
N LYS A 45 19.40 -19.25 0.13
CA LYS A 45 18.30 -20.21 0.22
C LYS A 45 17.23 -19.75 1.20
N LYS A 46 17.62 -19.29 2.40
CA LYS A 46 16.69 -18.76 3.40
C LYS A 46 15.98 -17.51 2.92
N TYR A 47 16.73 -16.56 2.34
CA TYR A 47 16.16 -15.36 1.74
C TYR A 47 15.09 -15.70 0.69
N SER A 48 15.40 -16.61 -0.24
CA SER A 48 14.45 -17.03 -1.29
C SER A 48 13.21 -17.72 -0.74
N VAL A 49 13.35 -18.57 0.29
CA VAL A 49 12.20 -19.22 0.94
C VAL A 49 11.30 -18.17 1.59
N LEU A 50 11.87 -17.26 2.38
CA LEU A 50 11.11 -16.20 3.04
C LEU A 50 10.43 -15.29 2.01
N PHE A 51 11.13 -14.92 0.94
CA PHE A 51 10.60 -14.05 -0.11
C PHE A 51 9.32 -14.60 -0.76
N VAL A 52 9.19 -15.93 -0.90
CA VAL A 52 8.02 -16.57 -1.52
C VAL A 52 6.99 -17.03 -0.49
N ALA A 53 7.40 -17.35 0.74
CA ALA A 53 6.53 -17.95 1.76
C ALA A 53 5.81 -16.94 2.66
N ILE A 54 6.16 -15.65 2.62
CA ILE A 54 5.50 -14.64 3.46
C ILE A 54 4.00 -14.56 3.13
N GLN A 55 3.19 -14.68 4.17
CA GLN A 55 1.75 -14.50 4.14
C GLN A 55 1.34 -13.58 5.28
N PHE A 56 0.36 -12.70 5.04
CA PHE A 56 -0.16 -11.74 6.01
C PHE A 56 -1.58 -12.08 6.46
N ASP A 57 -2.03 -13.30 6.17
CA ASP A 57 -3.41 -13.69 6.32
C ASP A 57 -3.53 -15.18 6.57
N ASP A 58 -4.49 -15.56 7.40
CA ASP A 58 -4.83 -16.95 7.67
C ASP A 58 -5.61 -17.55 6.49
N TYR A 59 -5.06 -18.63 5.92
CA TYR A 59 -5.63 -19.34 4.79
C TYR A 59 -6.97 -20.02 5.12
N GLU A 60 -7.14 -20.53 6.34
CA GLU A 60 -8.31 -21.33 6.71
C GLU A 60 -9.60 -20.52 6.66
N THR A 61 -9.54 -19.26 7.09
CA THR A 61 -10.69 -18.34 7.14
C THR A 61 -10.78 -17.40 5.92
N ARG A 62 -9.82 -17.48 4.99
CA ARG A 62 -9.67 -16.52 3.88
C ARG A 62 -10.88 -16.48 2.95
N GLU A 63 -11.38 -17.64 2.51
CA GLU A 63 -12.42 -17.70 1.49
C GLU A 63 -13.77 -17.14 1.96
N GLU A 64 -14.06 -17.21 3.27
CA GLU A 64 -15.25 -16.57 3.83
C GLU A 64 -15.10 -15.04 3.88
N ARG A 65 -13.97 -14.55 4.43
CA ARG A 65 -13.70 -13.11 4.55
C ARG A 65 -13.59 -12.41 3.20
N LYS A 66 -13.04 -13.09 2.20
CA LYS A 66 -12.90 -12.62 0.81
C LYS A 66 -14.22 -12.25 0.15
N LYS A 67 -15.36 -12.77 0.62
CA LYS A 67 -16.70 -12.40 0.12
C LYS A 67 -17.00 -10.93 0.38
N ASN A 68 -16.53 -10.41 1.51
CA ASN A 68 -16.76 -9.03 1.93
C ASN A 68 -15.54 -8.15 1.63
N ASP A 69 -14.34 -8.74 1.64
CA ASP A 69 -13.08 -8.01 1.49
C ASP A 69 -12.19 -8.56 0.36
N PRO A 70 -12.19 -7.91 -0.82
CA PRO A 70 -11.35 -8.31 -1.95
C PRO A 70 -9.83 -8.25 -1.68
N VAL A 71 -9.40 -7.50 -0.65
CA VAL A 71 -7.99 -7.29 -0.28
C VAL A 71 -7.56 -8.06 0.98
N VAL A 72 -8.42 -8.99 1.45
CA VAL A 72 -8.27 -9.76 2.71
C VAL A 72 -6.86 -10.28 2.99
N ALA A 73 -6.14 -10.72 1.95
CA ALA A 73 -4.80 -11.30 2.07
C ALA A 73 -3.75 -10.34 2.68
N ILE A 74 -4.03 -9.03 2.68
CA ILE A 74 -3.16 -7.98 3.23
C ILE A 74 -3.90 -6.96 4.10
N SER A 75 -5.22 -7.07 4.24
CA SER A 75 -6.03 -6.07 4.97
C SER A 75 -5.56 -5.86 6.40
N PHE A 76 -5.26 -6.95 7.11
CA PHE A 76 -4.81 -6.89 8.50
C PHE A 76 -3.50 -6.12 8.69
N ILE A 77 -2.49 -6.39 7.85
CA ILE A 77 -1.19 -5.71 7.98
C ILE A 77 -1.31 -4.22 7.59
N ILE A 78 -2.16 -3.90 6.62
CA ILE A 78 -2.42 -2.52 6.19
C ILE A 78 -3.17 -1.74 7.26
N SER A 79 -4.24 -2.30 7.85
CA SER A 79 -4.98 -1.63 8.92
C SER A 79 -4.09 -1.38 10.13
N THR A 80 -3.33 -2.40 10.55
CA THR A 80 -2.37 -2.29 11.66
C THR A 80 -1.31 -1.23 11.38
N PHE A 81 -0.80 -1.15 10.15
CA PHE A 81 0.17 -0.14 9.77
C PHE A 81 -0.41 1.28 9.85
N ILE A 82 -1.64 1.48 9.37
CA ILE A 82 -2.32 2.78 9.41
C ILE A 82 -2.64 3.19 10.86
N GLU A 83 -3.13 2.28 11.69
CA GLU A 83 -3.38 2.53 13.12
C GLU A 83 -2.11 2.98 13.84
N ASN A 84 -0.97 2.35 13.54
CA ASN A 84 0.33 2.78 14.04
C ASN A 84 0.73 4.16 13.52
N CYS A 85 0.45 4.48 12.26
CA CYS A 85 0.71 5.82 11.72
C CYS A 85 -0.12 6.90 12.44
N GLN A 86 -1.39 6.63 12.70
CA GLN A 86 -2.30 7.57 13.36
C GLN A 86 -1.97 7.78 14.83
N SER A 87 -1.47 6.74 15.52
CA SER A 87 -1.11 6.84 16.94
C SER A 87 0.19 7.60 17.18
N VAL A 88 1.14 7.55 16.25
CA VAL A 88 2.46 8.17 16.39
C VAL A 88 2.46 9.66 16.02
N TYR A 89 1.57 10.09 15.11
CA TYR A 89 1.59 11.46 14.61
C TYR A 89 0.21 12.12 14.61
N GLY A 90 0.07 13.22 15.36
CA GLY A 90 -1.11 14.08 15.29
C GLY A 90 -0.99 15.11 14.16
N LEU A 91 -1.95 15.14 13.24
CA LEU A 91 -2.04 16.22 12.23
C LEU A 91 -2.57 17.51 12.86
N VAL A 92 -1.96 18.66 12.53
CA VAL A 92 -2.20 19.94 13.22
C VAL A 92 -2.86 21.02 12.35
N GLN A 93 -2.59 21.09 11.03
CA GLN A 93 -3.07 22.23 10.22
C GLN A 93 -3.66 21.84 8.86
N SER A 94 -2.95 21.03 8.07
CA SER A 94 -3.40 20.67 6.74
C SER A 94 -3.06 19.24 6.36
N ALA A 95 -4.00 18.56 5.72
CA ALA A 95 -3.86 17.25 5.11
C ALA A 95 -3.99 17.38 3.59
N THR A 96 -3.14 16.66 2.85
CA THR A 96 -3.22 16.60 1.38
C THR A 96 -3.61 15.19 0.98
N VAL A 97 -4.79 15.03 0.40
CA VAL A 97 -5.29 13.77 -0.12
C VAL A 97 -4.87 13.64 -1.58
N ASP A 98 -4.07 12.62 -1.88
CA ASP A 98 -3.57 12.34 -3.23
C ASP A 98 -3.56 10.83 -3.51
N GLU A 99 -3.43 10.48 -4.79
CA GLU A 99 -3.29 9.11 -5.24
C GLU A 99 -1.83 8.64 -5.28
N MET A 100 -1.58 7.43 -4.78
CA MET A 100 -0.29 6.74 -4.95
C MET A 100 -0.46 5.58 -5.92
N LEU A 101 0.58 5.28 -6.70
CA LEU A 101 0.48 4.24 -7.70
C LEU A 101 1.55 3.18 -7.50
N VAL A 102 1.16 2.04 -6.92
CA VAL A 102 2.05 0.86 -6.81
C VAL A 102 1.98 0.04 -8.08
N SER A 103 3.12 -0.11 -8.74
CA SER A 103 3.21 -0.86 -9.99
C SER A 103 3.08 -2.36 -9.84
N PHE A 104 2.09 -2.98 -10.51
CA PHE A 104 1.98 -4.44 -10.55
C PHE A 104 1.57 -4.99 -11.92
N ARG A 105 2.26 -6.04 -12.39
CA ARG A 105 2.00 -6.71 -13.68
C ARG A 105 1.29 -8.06 -13.56
N GLY A 106 1.23 -8.67 -12.38
CA GLY A 106 0.60 -9.96 -12.18
C GLY A 106 -0.93 -9.95 -12.32
N ARG A 107 -1.54 -11.10 -12.03
CA ARG A 107 -3.00 -11.23 -11.95
C ARG A 107 -3.46 -10.69 -10.61
N CYS A 108 -4.32 -9.67 -10.63
CA CYS A 108 -4.93 -9.06 -9.46
C CYS A 108 -6.32 -8.56 -9.85
N LYS A 109 -7.32 -8.77 -8.99
CA LYS A 109 -8.73 -8.45 -9.29
C LYS A 109 -9.00 -6.93 -9.31
N PHE A 110 -8.31 -6.17 -8.46
CA PHE A 110 -8.50 -4.73 -8.31
C PHE A 110 -7.51 -3.89 -9.13
N LYS A 111 -7.01 -4.49 -10.20
CA LYS A 111 -5.91 -3.96 -10.99
C LYS A 111 -6.42 -2.98 -12.06
N MET A 112 -6.28 -1.66 -11.86
CA MET A 112 -6.78 -0.63 -12.81
C MET A 112 -5.79 -0.19 -13.90
N ASN A 113 -6.24 -0.06 -15.15
CA ASN A 113 -5.45 0.55 -16.23
C ASN A 113 -5.80 2.04 -16.36
N MET A 114 -4.81 2.93 -16.21
CA MET A 114 -4.99 4.38 -16.40
C MET A 114 -4.39 4.84 -17.73
N ALA A 115 -5.25 5.06 -18.72
CA ALA A 115 -4.86 5.46 -20.07
C ALA A 115 -4.12 6.82 -20.13
N ASN A 116 -4.45 7.73 -19.22
CA ASN A 116 -3.96 9.12 -19.21
C ASN A 116 -2.62 9.32 -18.48
N LYS A 117 -2.03 8.26 -17.90
CA LYS A 117 -0.73 8.34 -17.22
C LYS A 117 0.40 7.93 -18.19
N PRO A 118 1.64 8.44 -18.02
CA PRO A 118 2.78 8.12 -18.90
C PRO A 118 2.95 6.61 -19.12
N LYS A 119 3.41 6.21 -20.32
CA LYS A 119 3.51 4.81 -20.79
C LYS A 119 4.17 3.83 -19.80
N LYS A 120 5.12 4.32 -18.98
CA LYS A 120 5.81 3.55 -17.91
C LYS A 120 4.85 3.10 -16.79
N ILE A 121 3.89 3.95 -16.42
CA ILE A 121 2.89 3.75 -15.35
C ILE A 121 1.66 3.02 -15.88
N ARG A 122 1.35 3.17 -17.18
CA ARG A 122 0.19 2.57 -17.86
C ARG A 122 0.09 1.04 -17.78
N ASN A 123 1.23 0.35 -17.62
CA ASN A 123 1.30 -1.11 -17.54
C ASN A 123 1.48 -1.61 -16.08
N GLN A 124 1.25 -0.73 -15.10
CA GLN A 124 1.63 -0.88 -13.71
C GLN A 124 0.50 -0.32 -12.84
N ASN A 125 -0.51 -1.17 -12.69
CA ASN A 125 -1.82 -0.85 -12.15
C ASN A 125 -1.77 -0.71 -10.62
N SER A 126 -2.48 0.28 -10.09
CA SER A 126 -2.04 1.10 -8.96
C SER A 126 -2.86 0.94 -7.67
N ILE A 127 -2.21 1.15 -6.51
CA ILE A 127 -2.81 1.16 -5.16
C ILE A 127 -2.63 2.55 -4.52
N SER A 128 -3.73 3.28 -4.28
CA SER A 128 -3.79 4.71 -3.97
C SER A 128 -3.74 5.08 -2.49
N TYR A 129 -2.73 5.86 -2.09
CA TYR A 129 -2.55 6.38 -0.74
C TYR A 129 -1.60 7.59 -0.66
N ARG A 130 -2.09 8.79 -0.37
CA ARG A 130 -1.27 9.76 0.36
C ARG A 130 -2.10 10.73 1.18
N CYS A 131 -1.68 10.88 2.44
CA CYS A 131 -1.89 12.07 3.23
C CYS A 131 -0.51 12.68 3.49
N ALA A 132 -0.23 13.93 3.10
CA ALA A 132 0.96 14.73 3.49
C ALA A 132 2.39 14.10 3.27
N LYS A 133 3.42 14.77 3.80
CA LYS A 133 4.82 14.26 3.87
C LYS A 133 4.95 13.00 4.73
N TYR A 134 3.98 12.74 5.59
CA TYR A 134 3.86 11.59 6.47
C TYR A 134 2.52 10.90 6.21
N LEU A 135 2.54 9.62 5.87
CA LEU A 135 1.31 8.86 5.64
C LEU A 135 0.51 8.76 6.95
N TYR A 136 -0.62 9.46 7.02
CA TYR A 136 -1.50 9.43 8.19
C TYR A 136 -2.67 8.46 8.06
N ASN A 137 -3.39 8.50 6.94
CA ASN A 137 -4.52 7.62 6.68
C ASN A 137 -4.56 7.20 5.21
N ALA A 138 -5.23 6.07 4.98
CA ALA A 138 -5.02 5.30 3.77
C ALA A 138 -6.17 4.24 3.57
N TYR A 139 -6.66 3.96 2.35
CA TYR A 139 -7.24 2.61 2.00
C TYR A 139 -6.84 2.05 0.61
N ILE A 140 -6.91 0.72 0.40
CA ILE A 140 -6.64 0.10 -0.93
C ILE A 140 -7.89 0.27 -1.78
N TYR A 141 -7.74 0.92 -2.93
CA TYR A 141 -8.79 0.90 -3.94
C TYR A 141 -8.95 -0.51 -4.52
N SER A 142 -10.12 -1.12 -4.30
CA SER A 142 -10.45 -2.49 -4.71
C SER A 142 -11.54 -2.59 -5.78
N GLY A 143 -12.00 -1.46 -6.33
CA GLY A 143 -13.13 -1.36 -7.26
C GLY A 143 -14.21 -0.37 -6.79
N LYS A 144 -15.34 -0.33 -7.51
CA LYS A 144 -16.39 0.70 -7.43
C LYS A 144 -16.94 0.97 -6.01
N ASP A 145 -16.99 -0.06 -5.17
CA ASP A 145 -17.59 0.03 -3.84
C ASP A 145 -16.53 0.30 -2.77
N SER A 146 -15.28 0.56 -3.14
CA SER A 146 -14.21 0.77 -2.17
C SER A 146 -14.35 2.13 -1.50
N ASP A 147 -14.63 3.18 -2.27
CA ASP A 147 -14.58 4.58 -1.79
C ASP A 147 -15.68 4.89 -0.77
N GLU A 148 -16.80 4.18 -0.82
CA GLU A 148 -17.95 4.35 0.08
C GLU A 148 -17.88 3.53 1.38
N ARG A 149 -16.91 2.59 1.49
CA ARG A 149 -16.79 1.75 2.69
C ARG A 149 -16.49 2.58 3.93
N GLY A 150 -17.35 2.43 4.94
CA GLY A 150 -17.22 3.11 6.24
C GLY A 150 -17.84 4.51 6.27
N LEU A 151 -18.46 4.97 5.18
CA LEU A 151 -19.29 6.17 5.19
C LEU A 151 -20.69 5.87 5.73
N SER A 152 -21.35 6.89 6.29
CA SER A 152 -22.73 6.76 6.75
C SER A 152 -23.69 6.54 5.58
N SER A 153 -24.86 5.95 5.85
CA SER A 153 -25.92 5.78 4.84
C SER A 153 -26.39 7.12 4.26
N GLU A 154 -26.23 8.22 4.98
CA GLU A 154 -26.55 9.57 4.50
C GLU A 154 -25.50 10.06 3.50
N ASP A 155 -24.22 9.95 3.84
CA ASP A 155 -23.09 10.32 2.95
C ASP A 155 -23.08 9.48 1.66
N GLN A 156 -23.53 8.24 1.74
CA GLN A 156 -23.72 7.36 0.57
C GLN A 156 -24.92 7.80 -0.29
N LYS A 157 -26.00 8.28 0.34
CA LYS A 157 -27.26 8.67 -0.34
C LYS A 157 -27.24 10.06 -0.96
N PHE A 158 -26.38 10.97 -0.50
CA PHE A 158 -26.34 12.36 -0.98
C PHE A 158 -25.82 12.55 -2.42
N LEU A 159 -25.76 11.48 -3.23
CA LEU A 159 -25.22 11.50 -4.61
C LEU A 159 -23.83 12.15 -4.68
N LEU A 160 -23.04 12.04 -3.61
CA LEU A 160 -21.68 12.54 -3.60
C LEU A 160 -20.91 11.83 -4.70
N LEU A 161 -20.20 12.60 -5.53
CA LEU A 161 -19.30 12.06 -6.53
C LEU A 161 -18.32 11.09 -5.82
N LYS A 162 -18.05 9.91 -6.39
CA LYS A 162 -17.11 8.92 -5.82
C LYS A 162 -15.79 9.54 -5.31
N PRO A 163 -15.19 10.51 -6.01
CA PRO A 163 -14.05 11.26 -5.50
C PRO A 163 -14.24 11.92 -4.13
N THR A 164 -15.42 12.51 -3.91
CA THR A 164 -15.77 13.14 -2.63
C THR A 164 -15.88 12.08 -1.54
N GLN A 165 -16.44 10.90 -1.86
CA GLN A 165 -16.52 9.77 -0.94
C GLN A 165 -15.11 9.30 -0.51
N ALA A 166 -14.19 9.17 -1.47
CA ALA A 166 -12.79 8.82 -1.21
C ALA A 166 -12.10 9.82 -0.25
N VAL A 167 -12.28 11.11 -0.50
CA VAL A 167 -11.73 12.18 0.36
C VAL A 167 -12.34 12.13 1.75
N LEU A 168 -13.67 11.99 1.87
CA LEU A 168 -14.36 11.89 3.17
C LEU A 168 -13.88 10.67 3.96
N ARG A 169 -13.73 9.51 3.30
CA ARG A 169 -13.22 8.29 3.92
C ARG A 169 -11.81 8.47 4.47
N LEU A 170 -10.92 9.10 3.70
CA LEU A 170 -9.53 9.36 4.14
C LEU A 170 -9.45 10.42 5.22
N ALA A 171 -10.34 11.41 5.18
CA ALA A 171 -10.40 12.50 6.13
C ALA A 171 -11.15 12.17 7.43
N ALA A 172 -11.87 11.04 7.51
CA ALA A 172 -12.70 10.69 8.66
C ALA A 172 -11.99 10.83 10.02
N PRO A 173 -10.72 10.41 10.21
CA PRO A 173 -10.04 10.58 11.50
C PRO A 173 -9.67 12.04 11.84
N LEU A 174 -9.80 12.95 10.89
CA LEU A 174 -9.51 14.38 11.01
C LEU A 174 -10.76 15.23 11.17
N PHE A 175 -11.95 14.62 11.13
CA PHE A 175 -13.18 15.35 11.41
C PHE A 175 -13.10 15.99 12.80
N TYR A 176 -13.68 17.19 12.92
CA TYR A 176 -13.68 18.00 14.14
C TYR A 176 -12.30 18.58 14.56
N ARG A 177 -11.24 18.41 13.77
CA ARG A 177 -9.89 18.93 14.10
C ARG A 177 -9.52 20.28 13.49
N ASN A 178 -10.49 21.07 13.00
CA ASN A 178 -10.25 22.36 12.31
C ASN A 178 -9.08 22.32 11.30
N SER A 179 -8.91 21.17 10.63
CA SER A 179 -7.80 20.92 9.71
C SER A 179 -8.26 21.16 8.28
N ASN A 180 -7.40 21.82 7.49
CA ASN A 180 -7.66 22.04 6.07
C ASN A 180 -7.36 20.77 5.28
N ILE A 181 -8.29 20.35 4.41
CA ILE A 181 -8.10 19.20 3.52
C ILE A 181 -7.92 19.72 2.10
N ILE A 182 -6.78 19.40 1.50
CA ILE A 182 -6.45 19.75 0.13
C ILE A 182 -6.50 18.46 -0.68
N ALA A 183 -7.24 18.41 -1.77
CA ALA A 183 -7.32 17.24 -2.65
C ALA A 183 -7.02 17.64 -4.08
N ASP A 184 -6.35 16.77 -4.83
CA ASP A 184 -6.13 17.00 -6.26
C ASP A 184 -7.40 16.75 -7.08
N ASN A 185 -7.55 17.50 -8.17
CA ASN A 185 -8.57 17.29 -9.19
C ASN A 185 -8.42 15.92 -9.88
N GLY A 186 -7.25 15.29 -9.85
CA GLY A 186 -7.04 13.92 -10.32
C GLY A 186 -7.98 12.94 -9.61
N ILE A 187 -8.09 13.04 -8.28
CA ILE A 187 -9.04 12.24 -7.50
C ILE A 187 -10.47 12.49 -8.00
N LEU A 188 -10.80 13.72 -8.41
CA LEU A 188 -12.11 14.14 -8.92
C LEU A 188 -12.48 13.62 -10.32
N ARG A 189 -11.56 13.00 -11.07
CA ARG A 189 -11.72 12.73 -12.52
C ARG A 189 -11.88 11.28 -12.92
N TYR A 190 -11.75 10.33 -12.00
CA TYR A 190 -11.75 8.90 -12.33
C TYR A 190 -13.07 8.22 -11.95
N ASN A 191 -14.13 8.57 -12.70
CA ASN A 191 -15.38 7.82 -12.80
C ASN A 191 -15.70 7.54 -14.28
#